data_AF-A0A1C6JPX9-F1
#
_entry.id   AF-A0A1C6JPX9-F1
#
_cell.length_a   1.000
_cell.length_b   1.000
_cell.length_c   1.000
_cell.angle_alpha   90.00
_cell.angle_beta   90.00
_cell.angle_gamma   90.00
#
_symmetry.space_group_name_H-M   'P 1'
#
loop_
_entity.id
_entity.type
_entity.pdbx_description
1 polymer ?
#
loop_
_entity_poly.entity_id
_entity_poly.type
_entity_poly.pdbx_seq_one_letter_code
_entity_poly.pdbx_strand_id
1 'polypeptide(L)'
;MNKKVLIISSSPRKGGNSETLAAAFAKDAPETFAGTEKAVQGWVDCFPRCALAGTVFAGGVNGVGEIAGHAVLEQAYQMGKEV
;
A
#
# COMPACT_ATOMS: atom_id res chain seq x y z
N MET A 1 -24.48 6.58 7.84
CA MET A 1 -24.03 5.38 8.59
C MET A 1 -22.54 5.53 8.84
N ASN A 2 -22.10 5.56 10.11
CA ASN A 2 -20.67 5.56 10.44
C ASN A 2 -20.09 4.17 10.15
N LYS A 3 -19.17 4.08 9.19
CA LYS A 3 -18.38 2.87 8.98
C LYS A 3 -17.17 2.91 9.90
N LYS A 4 -16.90 1.78 10.57
CA LYS A 4 -15.74 1.62 11.46
C LYS A 4 -14.66 0.85 10.71
N VAL A 5 -13.50 1.47 10.52
CA VAL A 5 -12.30 0.82 9.98
C VAL A 5 -11.40 0.44 11.15
N LEU A 6 -10.88 -0.79 11.16
CA LEU A 6 -9.96 -1.29 12.17
C LEU A 6 -8.58 -1.48 11.53
N ILE A 7 -7.62 -0.69 11.98
CA ILE A 7 -6.20 -0.81 11.60
C ILE A 7 -5.50 -1.57 12.71
N ILE A 8 -4.90 -2.72 12.41
CA ILE A 8 -4.09 -3.50 13.35
C ILE A 8 -2.62 -3.28 12.99
N SER A 9 -1.91 -2.54 13.85
CA SER A 9 -0.46 -2.31 13.73
C SER A 9 0.25 -3.06 14.86
N SER A 10 1.27 -3.84 14.51
CA SER A 10 2.17 -4.46 15.48
C SER A 10 3.60 -3.95 15.22
N SER A 11 3.97 -2.88 15.91
CA SER A 11 5.35 -2.39 15.95
C SER A 11 5.99 -2.79 17.28
N PRO A 12 7.18 -3.42 17.29
CA PRO A 12 7.90 -3.74 18.52
C PRO A 12 8.37 -2.51 19.31
N ARG A 13 8.45 -1.35 18.65
CA ARG A 13 8.93 -0.07 19.21
C ARG A 13 7.87 0.99 19.04
N LYS A 14 7.64 1.78 20.10
CA LYS A 14 6.79 2.98 20.05
C LYS A 14 7.40 4.00 19.08
N GLY A 15 6.61 4.47 18.11
CA GLY A 15 7.05 5.35 17.03
C GLY A 15 7.84 4.63 15.93
N GLY A 16 7.71 3.31 15.82
CA GLY A 16 8.39 2.52 14.77
C GLY A 16 7.80 2.74 13.38
N ASN A 17 8.56 2.39 12.35
CA ASN A 17 8.20 2.65 10.95
C ASN A 17 6.81 2.08 10.57
N SER A 18 6.47 0.86 11.05
CA SER A 18 5.16 0.24 10.80
C SER A 18 4.00 0.94 11.50
N GLU A 19 4.25 1.58 12.65
CA GLU A 19 3.25 2.38 13.38
C GLU A 19 3.00 3.70 12.65
N THR A 20 4.08 4.38 12.25
CA THR A 20 4.02 5.62 11.47
C THR A 20 3.35 5.41 10.11
N LEU A 21 3.65 4.29 9.45
CA LEU A 21 3.03 3.91 8.17
C LEU A 21 1.53 3.66 8.33
N ALA A 22 1.12 2.92 9.36
CA ALA A 22 -0.29 2.68 9.65
C ALA A 22 -1.04 4.00 9.98
N ALA A 23 -0.38 4.92 10.70
CA ALA A 23 -0.93 6.25 10.99
C ALA A 23 -1.03 7.15 9.74
N ALA A 24 -0.12 6.99 8.77
CA ALA A 24 -0.16 7.72 7.51
C ALA A 24 -1.21 7.13 6.54
N PHE A 25 -1.37 5.80 6.51
CA PHE A 25 -2.42 5.11 5.75
C PHE A 25 -3.83 5.60 6.12
N ALA A 26 -4.03 6.02 7.37
CA ALA A 26 -5.28 6.64 7.81
C ALA A 26 -5.55 8.04 7.22
N LYS A 27 -4.68 8.60 6.36
CA LYS A 27 -4.75 10.01 5.89
C LYS A 27 -4.94 10.23 4.37
N ASP A 28 -5.18 9.20 3.54
CA ASP A 28 -5.68 9.32 2.14
C ASP A 28 -4.96 10.36 1.23
N ALA A 29 -3.62 10.36 1.17
CA ALA A 29 -2.88 11.30 0.31
C ALA A 29 -1.87 10.60 -0.64
N PRO A 30 -1.77 10.97 -1.94
CA PRO A 30 -0.87 10.33 -2.92
C PRO A 30 0.61 10.30 -2.51
N GLU A 31 1.10 11.35 -1.84
CA GLU A 31 2.44 11.42 -1.27
C GLU A 31 2.70 10.35 -0.20
N THR A 32 1.65 9.82 0.42
CA THR A 32 1.73 8.72 1.40
C THR A 32 2.09 7.39 0.75
N PHE A 33 1.71 7.19 -0.53
CA PHE A 33 2.07 5.98 -1.27
C PHE A 33 3.59 5.89 -1.50
N ALA A 34 4.24 7.02 -1.82
CA ALA A 34 5.69 7.07 -2.01
C ALA A 34 6.48 6.67 -0.75
N GLY A 35 5.97 7.00 0.44
CA GLY A 35 6.57 6.55 1.71
C GLY A 35 6.44 5.04 1.92
N THR A 36 5.28 4.49 1.54
CA THR A 36 4.98 3.04 1.61
C THR A 36 5.88 2.26 0.66
N GLU A 37 5.99 2.72 -0.59
CA GLU A 37 6.84 2.12 -1.62
C GLU A 37 8.30 2.04 -1.17
N LYS A 38 8.85 3.15 -0.64
CA LYS A 38 10.22 3.17 -0.10
C LYS A 38 10.43 2.18 1.05
N ALA A 39 9.45 2.04 1.94
CA ALA A 39 9.53 1.10 3.05
C ALA A 39 9.53 -0.36 2.55
N VAL A 40 8.68 -0.69 1.57
CA VAL A 40 8.65 -2.01 0.94
C VAL A 40 9.95 -2.30 0.20
N GLN A 41 10.47 -1.33 -0.57
CA GLN A 41 11.76 -1.46 -1.25
C GLN A 41 12.89 -1.75 -0.26
N GLY A 42 12.99 -1.01 0.85
CA GLY A 42 14.02 -1.26 1.86
C GLY A 42 13.92 -2.64 2.52
N TRP A 43 12.72 -3.21 2.64
CA TRP A 43 12.54 -4.60 3.08
C TRP A 43 13.00 -5.60 1.99
N VAL A 44 12.67 -5.36 0.72
CA VAL A 44 13.12 -6.20 -0.41
C VAL A 44 14.65 -6.20 -0.54
N ASP A 45 15.30 -5.05 -0.34
CA ASP A 45 16.75 -4.89 -0.40
C ASP A 45 17.50 -5.81 0.59
N CYS A 46 16.83 -6.28 1.65
CA CYS A 46 17.40 -7.24 2.60
C CYS A 46 17.54 -8.67 2.00
N PHE A 47 16.93 -8.94 0.84
CA PHE A 47 16.90 -10.25 0.20
C PHE A 47 17.57 -10.19 -1.18
N PRO A 48 18.84 -10.62 -1.31
CA PRO A 48 19.66 -10.39 -2.51
C PRO A 48 19.18 -11.12 -3.79
N ARG A 49 18.14 -11.96 -3.69
CA ARG A 49 17.52 -12.68 -4.82
C ARG A 49 16.12 -12.17 -5.14
N CYS A 50 15.67 -11.10 -4.50
CA CYS A 50 14.36 -10.52 -4.70
C CYS A 50 14.49 -9.14 -5.34
N ALA A 51 13.49 -8.77 -6.13
CA ALA A 51 13.34 -7.43 -6.69
C ALA A 51 11.88 -7.01 -6.54
N LEU A 52 11.66 -5.71 -6.30
CA LEU A 52 10.32 -5.15 -6.35
C LEU A 52 9.93 -5.01 -7.82
N ALA A 53 9.03 -5.88 -8.27
CA ALA A 53 8.69 -5.99 -9.69
C ALA A 53 7.78 -4.86 -10.21
N GLY A 54 7.13 -4.12 -9.30
CA GLY A 54 6.32 -2.95 -9.62
C GLY A 54 5.38 -2.57 -8.47
N THR A 55 4.78 -1.40 -8.58
CA THR A 55 3.84 -0.86 -7.58
C THR A 55 2.58 -0.32 -8.27
N VAL A 56 1.43 -0.52 -7.62
CA VAL A 56 0.13 -0.09 -8.14
C VAL A 56 -0.65 0.58 -7.00
N PHE A 57 -1.18 1.77 -7.27
CA PHE A 57 -1.94 2.56 -6.30
C PHE A 57 -3.37 2.81 -6.77
N ALA A 58 -4.34 2.42 -5.94
CA ALA A 58 -5.77 2.62 -6.18
C ALA A 58 -6.38 3.46 -5.04
N GLY A 59 -6.08 4.76 -5.03
CA GLY A 59 -6.64 5.69 -4.05
C GLY A 59 -8.14 5.94 -4.25
N GLY A 60 -8.86 6.31 -3.19
CA GLY A 60 -10.26 6.71 -3.27
C GLY A 60 -11.28 5.57 -3.42
N VAL A 61 -10.84 4.31 -3.29
CA VAL A 61 -11.68 3.12 -3.35
C VAL A 61 -11.94 2.62 -1.93
N ASN A 62 -13.10 2.98 -1.37
CA ASN A 62 -13.40 2.84 0.06
C ASN A 62 -14.64 1.99 0.36
N GLY A 63 -15.39 1.62 -0.68
CA GLY A 63 -16.61 0.82 -0.64
C GLY A 63 -16.50 -0.51 -1.38
N VAL A 64 -17.34 -1.47 -0.99
CA VAL A 64 -17.46 -2.75 -1.70
C VAL A 64 -17.93 -2.48 -3.12
N GLY A 65 -17.15 -2.94 -4.10
CA GLY A 65 -17.46 -2.79 -5.52
C GLY A 65 -16.99 -1.48 -6.16
N GLU A 66 -16.51 -0.49 -5.40
CA GLU A 66 -16.04 0.80 -5.95
C GLU A 66 -14.80 0.66 -6.85
N ILE A 67 -14.05 -0.45 -6.71
CA ILE A 67 -12.92 -0.72 -7.59
C ILE A 67 -13.36 -1.06 -9.02
N ALA A 68 -14.62 -1.45 -9.24
CA ALA A 68 -15.09 -1.91 -10.54
C ALA A 68 -14.98 -0.79 -11.59
N GLY A 69 -14.32 -1.09 -12.71
CA GLY A 69 -14.08 -0.13 -13.79
C GLY A 69 -12.96 0.88 -13.51
N HIS A 70 -12.29 0.81 -12.36
CA HIS A 70 -11.16 1.68 -12.06
C HIS A 70 -9.97 1.36 -12.98
N ALA A 71 -9.39 2.36 -13.64
CA ALA A 71 -8.32 2.20 -14.63
C ALA A 71 -7.09 1.44 -14.10
N VAL A 72 -6.85 1.55 -12.80
CA VAL A 72 -5.79 0.83 -12.07
C VAL A 72 -5.88 -0.71 -12.21
N LEU A 73 -7.07 -1.26 -12.44
CA LEU A 73 -7.25 -2.71 -12.57
C LEU A 73 -6.54 -3.26 -13.81
N GLU A 74 -6.61 -2.53 -14.92
CA GLU A 74 -5.92 -2.90 -16.15
C GLU A 74 -4.40 -2.77 -15.97
N GLN A 75 -3.94 -1.70 -15.32
CA GLN A 75 -2.54 -1.51 -14.98
C GLN A 75 -2.02 -2.68 -14.11
N ALA A 76 -2.77 -3.08 -13.08
CA ALA A 76 -2.42 -4.21 -12.24
C ALA A 76 -2.36 -5.53 -13.02
N TYR A 77 -3.33 -5.75 -13.92
CA TYR A 77 -3.41 -6.93 -14.75
C TYR A 77 -2.21 -7.05 -15.71
N GLN A 78 -1.86 -5.97 -16.43
CA GLN A 78 -0.73 -5.99 -17.35
C GLN A 78 0.60 -6.13 -16.60
N MET A 79 0.77 -5.44 -15.47
CA MET A 79 1.96 -5.58 -14.63
C MET A 79 2.14 -7.03 -14.19
N GLY A 80 1.08 -7.70 -13.71
CA GLY A 80 1.16 -9.09 -13.28
C GLY A 80 1.46 -10.10 -14.40
N LYS A 81 1.23 -9.75 -15.67
CA LYS A 81 1.60 -10.61 -16.82
C LYS A 81 3.08 -10.55 -17.17
N GLU A 82 3.77 -9.49 -16.76
CA GLU A 82 5.18 -9.23 -17.13
C GLU A 82 6.17 -9.65 -16.03
N VAL A 83 5.67 -10.17 -14.91
CA VAL A 83 6.44 -10.64 -13.74
C VAL A 83 6.46 -12.16 -13.68
#